data_AF-A0A965KD22-F1
#
_entry.id   AF-A0A965KD22-F1
#
_cell.length_a   1.000
_cell.length_b   1.000
_cell.length_c   1.000
_cell.angle_alpha   90.00
_cell.angle_beta   90.00
_cell.angle_gamma   90.00
#
_symmetry.space_group_name_H-M   'P 1'
#
loop_
_entity.id
_entity.type
_entity.pdbx_description
1 polymer ?
#
loop_
_entity_poly.entity_id
_entity_poly.type
_entity_poly.pdbx_seq_one_letter_code
_entity_poly.pdbx_strand_id
1 'polypeptide(L)'
;MPVLDRNLLHRFGLLLVILLVGLALSVSTDTFLSLANLTNVARQVSINGILAVGVTFVLLTAGVDLSLGSVVALSGVACATFAHPGEYSVFVPISIGLLTGAACGLVNGLLVTRGGVAPFIVTLGM
;
A
#
# COMPACT_ATOMS: atom_id res chain seq x y z
N MET A 1 -25.38 -14.14 33.98
CA MET A 1 -24.42 -13.19 33.39
C MET A 1 -23.79 -13.91 32.20
N PRO A 2 -23.96 -13.43 30.96
CA PRO A 2 -23.52 -14.18 29.79
C PRO A 2 -21.99 -14.26 29.83
N VAL A 3 -21.49 -15.48 30.00
CA VAL A 3 -20.06 -15.77 29.99
C VAL A 3 -19.61 -15.51 28.56
N LEU A 4 -18.80 -14.48 28.37
CA LEU A 4 -18.22 -14.12 27.08
C LEU A 4 -17.45 -15.36 26.56
N ASP A 5 -17.97 -16.00 25.53
CA ASP A 5 -17.43 -17.25 25.01
C ASP A 5 -15.98 -17.02 24.57
N ARG A 6 -15.03 -17.73 25.19
CA ARG A 6 -13.59 -17.53 24.97
C ARG A 6 -13.22 -17.68 23.50
N ASN A 7 -13.97 -18.47 22.72
CA ASN A 7 -13.74 -18.61 21.28
C ASN A 7 -14.16 -17.37 20.47
N LEU A 8 -15.23 -16.69 20.87
CA LEU A 8 -15.65 -15.41 20.28
C LEU A 8 -14.65 -14.30 20.60
N LEU A 9 -14.15 -14.25 21.83
CA LEU A 9 -13.06 -13.34 22.25
C LEU A 9 -11.78 -13.52 21.42
N HIS A 10 -11.36 -14.76 21.15
CA HIS A 10 -10.16 -14.99 20.33
C HIS A 10 -10.38 -14.62 18.86
N ARG A 11 -11.59 -14.84 18.31
CA ARG A 11 -11.91 -14.49 16.91
C ARG A 11 -12.07 -12.99 16.69
N PHE A 12 -12.70 -12.29 17.62
CA PHE A 12 -12.98 -10.86 17.51
C PHE A 12 -12.08 -9.97 18.37
N GLY A 13 -11.09 -10.55 19.05
CA GLY A 13 -10.24 -9.84 20.02
C GLY A 13 -9.54 -8.63 19.40
N LEU A 14 -9.02 -8.77 18.18
CA LEU A 14 -8.42 -7.64 17.45
C LEU A 14 -9.42 -6.51 17.19
N LEU A 15 -10.61 -6.85 16.68
CA LEU A 15 -11.67 -5.86 16.44
C LEU A 15 -12.10 -5.17 17.73
N LEU A 16 -12.23 -5.93 18.82
CA LEU A 16 -12.59 -5.42 20.14
C LEU A 16 -11.52 -4.45 20.68
N VAL A 17 -10.24 -4.80 20.54
CA VAL A 17 -9.12 -3.94 20.92
C VAL A 17 -9.08 -2.66 20.08
N ILE A 18 -9.23 -2.77 18.75
CA ILE A 18 -9.28 -1.60 17.85
C ILE A 18 -10.42 -0.66 18.27
N LEU A 19 -11.59 -1.20 18.58
CA LEU A 19 -12.76 -0.40 18.95
C LEU A 19 -12.57 0.26 20.33
N LEU A 20 -12.03 -0.46 21.31
CA LEU A 20 -11.72 0.08 22.64
C LEU A 20 -10.66 1.20 22.58
N VAL A 21 -9.55 0.96 21.88
CA VAL A 21 -8.49 1.95 21.72
C VAL A 21 -9.00 3.15 20.94
N GLY A 22 -9.79 2.93 19.87
CA GLY A 22 -10.40 4.00 19.10
C GLY A 22 -11.34 4.88 19.93
N LEU A 23 -12.19 4.28 20.77
CA LEU A 23 -13.05 5.02 21.69
C LEU A 23 -12.25 5.81 22.73
N ALA A 24 -11.24 5.18 23.35
CA ALA A 24 -10.39 5.84 24.33
C ALA A 24 -9.65 7.06 23.74
N LEU A 25 -9.07 6.91 22.54
CA LEU A 25 -8.38 8.00 21.83
C LEU A 25 -9.35 9.08 21.37
N SER A 26 -10.58 8.71 20.97
CA SER A 26 -11.61 9.67 20.58
C SER A 26 -12.01 10.62 21.70
N VAL A 27 -11.92 10.19 22.96
CA VAL A 27 -12.24 11.03 24.12
C VAL A 27 -11.00 11.70 24.69
N SER A 28 -9.84 11.04 24.60
CA SER A 28 -8.59 11.54 25.18
C SER A 28 -7.86 12.54 24.28
N THR A 29 -8.20 12.64 23.00
CA THR A 29 -7.47 13.46 22.04
C THR A 29 -8.39 14.08 21.00
N ASP A 30 -8.43 15.41 20.97
CA ASP A 30 -9.25 16.18 20.03
C ASP A 30 -8.85 15.97 18.55
N THR A 31 -7.61 15.56 18.29
CA THR A 31 -7.11 15.34 16.93
C THR A 31 -7.49 13.96 16.36
N PHE A 32 -7.91 13.00 17.19
CA PHE A 32 -8.15 11.62 16.74
C PHE A 32 -9.27 11.53 15.68
N LEU A 33 -10.42 12.17 15.93
CA LEU A 33 -11.54 12.24 14.98
C LEU A 33 -11.48 13.47 14.05
N SER A 34 -10.38 14.22 14.06
CA SER A 34 -10.23 15.37 13.16
C SER A 34 -10.26 14.92 11.70
N LEU A 35 -10.82 15.75 10.81
CA LEU A 35 -10.86 15.47 9.37
C LEU A 35 -9.45 15.24 8.81
N ALA A 36 -8.45 15.98 9.30
CA ALA A 36 -7.06 15.81 8.92
C ALA A 36 -6.52 14.42 9.29
N ASN A 37 -6.76 13.94 10.51
CA ASN A 37 -6.32 12.60 10.91
C ASN A 37 -7.07 11.51 10.16
N LEU A 38 -8.40 11.61 10.04
CA LEU A 38 -9.21 10.64 9.32
C LEU A 38 -8.81 10.53 7.84
N THR A 39 -8.57 11.66 7.17
CA THR A 39 -8.09 11.66 5.77
C THR A 39 -6.66 11.12 5.66
N ASN A 40 -5.79 11.39 6.63
CA ASN A 40 -4.44 10.82 6.66
C ASN A 40 -4.48 9.29 6.79
N VAL A 41 -5.30 8.75 7.72
CA VAL A 41 -5.49 7.31 7.89
C VAL A 41 -6.11 6.69 6.63
N ALA A 42 -7.17 7.29 6.10
CA ALA A 42 -7.81 6.82 4.87
C ALA A 42 -6.83 6.78 3.70
N ARG A 43 -5.95 7.79 3.55
CA ARG A 43 -4.92 7.82 2.51
C ARG A 43 -3.88 6.72 2.71
N GLN A 44 -3.43 6.47 3.94
CA GLN A 44 -2.49 5.37 4.23
C GLN A 44 -3.08 4.00 3.88
N VAL A 45 -4.34 3.76 4.26
CA VAL A 45 -5.05 2.50 3.92
C VAL A 45 -5.27 2.38 2.41
N SER A 46 -5.59 3.49 1.73
CA SER A 46 -5.83 3.50 0.28
C SER A 46 -4.60 3.04 -0.51
N ILE A 47 -3.39 3.40 -0.08
CA ILE A 47 -2.14 2.95 -0.73
C ILE A 47 -2.06 1.42 -0.72
N ASN A 48 -2.25 0.80 0.45
CA ASN A 48 -2.23 -0.67 0.57
C ASN A 48 -3.37 -1.33 -0.22
N GLY A 49 -4.55 -0.71 -0.26
CA GLY A 49 -5.69 -1.20 -1.04
C GLY A 49 -5.39 -1.22 -2.55
N ILE A 50 -4.82 -0.15 -3.09
CA ILE A 50 -4.45 -0.06 -4.51
C ILE A 50 -3.36 -1.10 -4.85
N LEU A 51 -2.35 -1.24 -3.98
CA LEU A 51 -1.29 -2.24 -4.17
C LEU A 51 -1.83 -3.67 -4.16
N ALA A 52 -2.76 -3.98 -3.25
CA ALA A 52 -3.36 -5.31 -3.18
C ALA A 52 -4.10 -5.68 -4.48
N VAL A 53 -4.80 -4.72 -5.10
CA VAL A 53 -5.44 -4.93 -6.42
C VAL A 53 -4.39 -5.25 -7.49
N GLY A 54 -3.27 -4.53 -7.52
CA GLY A 54 -2.16 -4.78 -8.46
C GLY A 54 -1.55 -6.18 -8.28
N VAL A 55 -1.17 -6.53 -7.04
CA VAL A 55 -0.57 -7.83 -6.71
C VAL A 55 -1.52 -9.00 -7.00
N THR A 56 -2.83 -8.79 -6.91
CA THR A 56 -3.82 -9.82 -7.28
C THR A 56 -3.61 -10.31 -8.71
N PHE A 57 -3.30 -9.42 -9.67
CA PHE A 57 -3.03 -9.83 -11.05
C PHE A 57 -1.76 -10.69 -11.17
N VAL A 58 -0.74 -10.42 -10.36
CA VAL A 58 0.50 -11.22 -10.34
C VAL A 58 0.27 -12.59 -9.70
N LEU A 59 -0.55 -12.66 -8.65
CA LEU A 59 -0.90 -13.94 -8.02
C LEU A 59 -1.74 -14.83 -8.95
N LEU A 60 -2.63 -14.24 -9.75
CA LEU A 60 -3.44 -14.98 -10.73
C LEU A 60 -2.60 -15.66 -11.82
N THR A 61 -1.40 -15.13 -12.13
CA THR A 61 -0.47 -15.78 -13.06
C THR A 61 0.41 -16.84 -12.40
N ALA A 62 0.09 -17.24 -11.16
CA ALA A 62 0.91 -18.11 -10.30
C ALA A 62 2.33 -17.58 -10.06
N GLY A 63 2.54 -16.27 -10.27
CA GLY A 63 3.78 -15.58 -9.96
C GLY A 63 3.81 -15.10 -8.51
N VAL A 64 5.02 -14.81 -8.02
CA VAL A 64 5.23 -14.08 -6.77
C VAL A 64 5.84 -12.73 -7.14
N ASP A 65 5.30 -11.65 -6.58
CA ASP A 65 5.89 -10.31 -6.68
C ASP A 65 6.53 -9.94 -5.35
N LEU A 66 7.86 -9.82 -5.34
CA LEU A 66 8.61 -9.27 -4.20
C LEU A 66 9.06 -7.82 -4.42
N SER A 67 8.89 -7.30 -5.63
CA SER A 67 9.38 -5.98 -6.02
C SER A 67 8.45 -4.84 -5.59
N LEU A 68 7.24 -5.15 -5.10
CA LEU A 68 6.24 -4.14 -4.72
C LEU A 68 6.78 -3.08 -3.75
N GLY A 69 7.66 -3.47 -2.82
CA GLY A 69 8.30 -2.54 -1.89
C GLY A 69 9.30 -1.60 -2.58
N SER A 70 10.21 -2.15 -3.39
CA SER A 70 11.24 -1.37 -4.10
C SER A 70 10.63 -0.47 -5.18
N VAL A 71 9.61 -0.94 -5.90
CA VAL A 71 8.90 -0.14 -6.91
C VAL A 71 8.13 1.02 -6.28
N VAL A 72 7.45 0.80 -5.15
CA VAL A 72 6.75 1.88 -4.43
C VAL A 72 7.74 2.91 -3.90
N ALA A 73 8.86 2.46 -3.34
CA ALA A 73 9.91 3.37 -2.88
C ALA A 73 10.50 4.20 -4.03
N LEU A 74 10.87 3.56 -5.14
CA LEU A 74 11.47 4.21 -6.30
C LEU A 74 10.50 5.21 -6.97
N SER A 75 9.26 4.78 -7.24
CA SER A 75 8.23 5.66 -7.81
C SER A 75 7.85 6.81 -6.88
N GLY A 76 7.83 6.56 -5.56
CA GLY A 76 7.60 7.59 -4.55
C GLY A 76 8.71 8.64 -4.51
N VAL A 77 9.98 8.22 -4.51
CA VAL A 77 11.13 9.13 -4.56
C VAL A 77 11.17 9.90 -5.88
N ALA A 78 10.91 9.24 -7.00
CA ALA A 78 10.83 9.88 -8.31
C ALA A 78 9.72 10.95 -8.34
N CYS A 79 8.52 10.64 -7.85
CA CYS A 79 7.44 11.61 -7.72
C CYS A 79 7.82 12.79 -6.81
N ALA A 80 8.36 12.51 -5.62
CA ALA A 80 8.74 13.53 -4.63
C ALA A 80 9.82 14.48 -5.14
N THR A 81 10.77 13.97 -5.94
CA THR A 81 11.86 14.76 -6.53
C THR A 81 11.36 15.86 -7.45
N PHE A 82 10.18 15.70 -8.06
CA PHE A 82 9.58 16.71 -8.95
C PHE A 82 8.38 17.41 -8.31
N ALA A 83 8.03 17.08 -7.06
CA ALA A 83 6.92 17.68 -6.32
C ALA A 83 7.35 18.96 -5.58
N HIS A 84 8.03 19.87 -6.28
CA HIS A 84 8.48 21.16 -5.73
C HIS A 84 7.38 22.22 -5.88
N PRO A 85 6.93 22.86 -4.77
CA PRO A 85 5.92 23.91 -4.83
C PRO A 85 6.38 25.07 -5.72
N GLY A 86 5.59 25.37 -6.77
CA GLY A 86 5.82 26.53 -7.64
C GLY A 86 6.76 26.30 -8.83
N GLU A 87 7.45 25.16 -8.92
CA GLU A 87 8.29 24.83 -10.08
C GLU A 87 7.53 24.06 -11.16
N TYR A 88 6.88 22.97 -10.78
CA TYR A 88 6.23 22.05 -11.70
C TYR A 88 4.74 21.96 -11.41
N SER A 89 3.94 21.87 -12.48
CA SER A 89 2.51 21.54 -12.34
C SER A 89 2.34 20.14 -11.77
N VAL A 90 1.27 19.91 -10.99
CA VAL A 90 0.96 18.63 -10.33
C VAL A 90 0.96 17.44 -11.29
N PHE A 91 0.69 17.65 -12.57
CA PHE A 91 0.75 16.61 -13.61
C PHE A 91 2.15 16.02 -13.82
N VAL A 92 3.21 16.79 -13.57
CA VAL A 92 4.61 16.36 -13.78
C VAL A 92 5.02 15.28 -12.77
N PRO A 93 4.97 15.49 -11.44
CA PRO A 93 5.36 14.45 -10.49
C PRO A 93 4.46 13.21 -10.57
N ILE A 94 3.15 13.38 -10.86
CA ILE A 94 2.24 12.24 -11.07
C ILE A 94 2.65 11.40 -12.28
N SER A 95 2.91 12.04 -13.42
CA SER A 95 3.30 11.32 -14.64
C SER A 95 4.64 10.62 -14.48
N ILE A 96 5.62 11.26 -13.82
CA ILE A 96 6.91 10.63 -13.51
C ILE A 96 6.72 9.39 -12.63
N GLY A 97 5.98 9.49 -11.52
CA GLY A 97 5.73 8.34 -10.65
C GLY A 97 5.05 7.17 -11.38
N LEU A 98 4.04 7.47 -12.21
CA LEU A 98 3.34 6.47 -13.02
C LEU A 98 4.26 5.82 -14.05
N LEU A 99 5.07 6.61 -14.76
CA LEU A 99 6.01 6.10 -15.76
C LEU A 99 7.10 5.24 -15.12
N THR A 100 7.62 5.62 -13.95
CA THR A 100 8.60 4.82 -13.21
C THR A 100 8.02 3.46 -12.82
N GLY A 101 6.82 3.44 -12.22
CA GLY A 101 6.16 2.18 -11.86
C GLY A 101 5.84 1.31 -13.08
N ALA A 102 5.32 1.92 -14.15
CA ALA A 102 5.02 1.22 -15.39
C ALA A 102 6.27 0.64 -16.07
N ALA A 103 7.38 1.37 -16.08
CA ALA A 103 8.65 0.91 -16.62
C ALA A 103 9.19 -0.29 -15.84
N CYS A 104 9.21 -0.22 -14.50
CA CYS A 104 9.60 -1.35 -13.66
C CYS A 104 8.71 -2.59 -13.90
N GLY A 105 7.39 -2.39 -13.93
CA GLY A 105 6.43 -3.46 -14.21
C GLY A 105 6.61 -4.08 -15.60
N LEU A 106 6.89 -3.26 -16.61
CA LEU A 106 7.16 -3.72 -17.97
C LEU A 106 8.45 -4.54 -18.04
N VAL A 107 9.53 -4.09 -17.40
CA VAL A 107 10.80 -4.83 -17.33
C VAL A 107 10.59 -6.19 -16.68
N ASN A 108 9.93 -6.23 -15.52
CA ASN A 108 9.59 -7.47 -14.83
C ASN A 108 8.76 -8.41 -15.72
N GLY A 109 7.69 -7.88 -16.32
CA GLY A 109 6.80 -8.65 -17.18
C GLY A 109 7.49 -9.21 -18.42
N LEU A 110 8.37 -8.44 -19.06
CA LEU A 110 9.12 -8.89 -20.23
C LEU A 110 10.14 -9.97 -19.87
N LEU A 111 10.86 -9.83 -18.75
CA LEU A 111 11.82 -10.84 -18.30
C LEU A 111 11.15 -12.17 -17.94
N VAL A 112 9.95 -12.12 -17.37
CA VAL A 112 9.17 -13.32 -17.09
C VAL A 112 8.61 -13.95 -18.38
N THR A 113 7.94 -13.15 -19.21
CA THR A 113 7.19 -13.68 -20.37
C THR A 113 8.07 -14.05 -21.56
N ARG A 114 9.11 -13.25 -21.86
CA ARG A 114 10.03 -13.47 -22.98
C ARG A 114 11.39 -14.00 -22.55
N GLY A 115 11.87 -13.59 -21.38
CA GLY A 115 13.14 -14.06 -20.84
C GLY A 115 13.08 -15.47 -20.25
N GLY A 116 11.88 -16.00 -19.96
CA GLY A 116 11.70 -17.33 -19.38
C GLY A 116 12.28 -17.46 -17.96
N VAL A 117 12.56 -16.32 -17.30
CA VAL A 117 13.11 -16.29 -15.94
C VAL A 117 11.96 -16.41 -14.94
N ALA A 118 12.16 -17.20 -13.89
CA ALA A 118 11.15 -17.37 -12.85
C ALA A 118 10.77 -16.02 -12.20
N PRO A 119 9.46 -15.71 -12.00
CA PRO A 119 9.00 -14.42 -11.47
C PRO A 119 9.64 -14.01 -10.14
N PHE A 120 9.88 -14.98 -9.26
CA PHE A 120 10.54 -14.76 -7.97
C PHE A 120 11.95 -14.15 -8.13
N ILE A 121 12.74 -14.65 -9.09
CA ILE A 121 14.12 -14.20 -9.31
C ILE A 121 14.11 -12.77 -9.87
N VAL A 122 13.24 -12.51 -10.84
CA VAL A 122 13.11 -11.20 -11.48
C VAL A 122 12.69 -10.14 -10.45
N THR A 123 11.67 -10.43 -9.65
CA THR A 123 11.12 -9.47 -8.70
C THR A 123 11.96 -9.29 -7.43
N LEU A 124 12.79 -10.25 -7.04
CA LEU A 124 13.76 -10.11 -5.95
C LEU A 124 14.95 -9.22 -6.35
N GLY A 125 15.31 -9.21 -7.63
CA GLY A 125 16.48 -8.48 -8.15
C GLY A 125 16.30 -6.98 -8.35
N MET A 126 15.11 -6.43 -8.07
CA MET A 126 14.78 -5.01 -8.22
C MET A 126 14.89 -4.21 -6.93
#